data_AF-A0A821PWA6-F1
#
_entry.id   AF-A0A821PWA6-F1
#
_cell.length_a   1.000
_cell.length_b   1.000
_cell.length_c   1.000
_cell.angle_alpha   90.00
_cell.angle_beta   90.00
_cell.angle_gamma   90.00
#
_symmetry.space_group_name_H-M   'P 1'
#
loop_
_entity.id
_entity.type
_entity.pdbx_description
1 polymer ?
#
loop_
_entity_poly.entity_id
_entity_poly.type
_entity_poly.pdbx_seq_one_letter_code
_entity_poly.pdbx_strand_id
1 'polypeptide(L)'
;KSRHEKCEGAVTVDDVRDTIPRPTADKIIENLIKDGQVVKVTSNKKEILFYTDPAYKLKVHPDFTESWRKISVEGLDDKKIWEFLDKQGHYGL
;
A
#
# COMPACT_ATOMS: atom_id res chain seq x y z
N LYS A 1 16.47 -16.42 -3.75
CA LYS A 1 16.15 -14.98 -3.77
C LYS A 1 14.77 -14.80 -4.39
N SER A 2 13.87 -14.25 -3.63
CA SER A 2 12.48 -13.94 -3.99
C SER A 2 12.40 -12.77 -4.98
N ARG A 3 11.26 -12.62 -5.67
CA ARG A 3 11.05 -11.56 -6.68
C ARG A 3 11.11 -10.14 -6.08
N HIS A 4 10.72 -9.97 -4.80
CA HIS A 4 10.78 -8.67 -4.12
C HIS A 4 12.23 -8.22 -3.91
N GLU A 5 13.13 -9.14 -3.51
CA GLU A 5 14.57 -8.86 -3.34
C GLU A 5 15.29 -8.50 -4.64
N LYS A 6 14.66 -8.78 -5.79
CA LYS A 6 15.20 -8.48 -7.12
C LYS A 6 14.48 -7.33 -7.82
N CYS A 7 13.51 -6.67 -7.17
CA CYS A 7 12.65 -5.67 -7.79
C CYS A 7 11.94 -6.17 -9.07
N GLU A 8 11.67 -7.47 -9.19
CA GLU A 8 11.07 -8.10 -10.38
C GLU A 8 9.54 -7.86 -10.49
N GLY A 9 9.05 -6.82 -9.79
CA GLY A 9 7.72 -6.26 -9.92
C GLY A 9 6.59 -7.14 -9.40
N ALA A 10 5.38 -6.67 -9.69
CA ALA A 10 4.13 -7.31 -9.32
C ALA A 10 3.79 -8.50 -10.23
N VAL A 11 2.93 -9.38 -9.74
CA VAL A 11 2.47 -10.57 -10.48
C VAL A 11 0.99 -10.41 -10.80
N THR A 12 0.54 -10.84 -11.98
CA THR A 12 -0.90 -10.77 -12.29
C THR A 12 -1.65 -11.92 -11.65
N VAL A 13 -2.93 -11.71 -11.32
CA VAL A 13 -3.79 -12.78 -10.78
C VAL A 13 -3.92 -13.93 -11.78
N ASP A 14 -3.95 -13.62 -13.08
CA ASP A 14 -4.01 -14.64 -14.14
C ASP A 14 -2.76 -15.52 -14.14
N ASP A 15 -1.55 -14.94 -14.00
CA ASP A 15 -0.32 -15.73 -13.89
C ASP A 15 -0.38 -16.73 -12.71
N VAL A 16 -0.97 -16.32 -11.58
CA VAL A 16 -1.14 -17.23 -10.43
C VAL A 16 -2.15 -18.33 -10.75
N ARG A 17 -3.30 -17.98 -11.37
CA ARG A 17 -4.35 -18.94 -11.77
C ARG A 17 -3.92 -19.92 -12.85
N ASP A 18 -2.90 -19.58 -13.64
CA ASP A 18 -2.35 -20.45 -14.68
C ASP A 18 -1.30 -21.42 -14.12
N THR A 19 -0.78 -21.19 -12.91
CA THR A 19 0.23 -22.06 -12.27
C THR A 19 -0.36 -23.12 -11.34
N ILE A 20 -1.55 -22.88 -10.79
CA ILE A 20 -2.21 -23.76 -9.81
C ILE A 20 -3.72 -23.79 -10.05
N PRO A 21 -4.45 -24.84 -9.60
CA PRO A 21 -5.89 -24.92 -9.79
C PRO A 21 -6.61 -23.65 -9.32
N ARG A 22 -7.45 -23.07 -10.17
CA ARG A 22 -8.19 -21.81 -9.92
C ARG A 22 -8.83 -21.71 -8.52
N PRO A 23 -9.61 -22.69 -8.02
CA PRO A 23 -10.21 -22.60 -6.70
C PRO A 23 -9.17 -22.55 -5.56
N THR A 24 -8.00 -23.14 -5.75
CA THR A 24 -6.88 -23.08 -4.81
C THR A 24 -6.17 -21.73 -4.90
N ALA A 25 -5.97 -21.21 -6.12
CA ALA A 25 -5.37 -19.91 -6.37
C ALA A 25 -6.16 -18.79 -5.69
N ASP A 26 -7.47 -18.73 -5.93
CA ASP A 26 -8.34 -17.67 -5.40
C ASP A 26 -8.35 -17.70 -3.86
N LYS A 27 -8.46 -18.89 -3.26
CA LYS A 27 -8.41 -19.06 -1.80
C LYS A 27 -7.08 -18.59 -1.18
N ILE A 28 -5.95 -18.89 -1.83
CA ILE A 28 -4.63 -18.46 -1.35
C ILE A 28 -4.52 -16.95 -1.44
N ILE A 29 -4.91 -16.36 -2.58
CA ILE A 29 -4.87 -14.91 -2.80
C ILE A 29 -5.73 -14.18 -1.76
N GLU A 30 -6.95 -14.64 -1.49
CA GLU A 30 -7.83 -14.06 -0.48
C GLU A 30 -7.21 -14.10 0.93
N ASN A 31 -6.59 -15.22 1.30
CA ASN A 31 -5.91 -15.34 2.59
C ASN A 31 -4.71 -14.38 2.69
N LEU A 32 -3.88 -14.30 1.64
CA LEU A 32 -2.72 -13.40 1.63
C LEU A 32 -3.11 -11.91 1.68
N ILE A 33 -4.24 -11.55 1.05
CA ILE A 33 -4.81 -10.20 1.13
C ILE A 33 -5.32 -9.93 2.55
N LYS A 34 -6.05 -10.88 3.14
CA LYS A 34 -6.59 -10.75 4.51
C LYS A 34 -5.48 -10.59 5.55
N ASP A 35 -4.38 -11.31 5.38
CA ASP A 35 -3.20 -11.21 6.25
C ASP A 35 -2.38 -9.94 5.96
N GLY A 36 -2.74 -9.17 4.93
CA GLY A 36 -2.07 -7.94 4.51
C GLY A 36 -0.64 -8.17 4.04
N GLN A 37 -0.36 -9.38 3.54
CA GLN A 37 0.92 -9.74 2.93
C GLN A 37 0.96 -9.38 1.45
N VAL A 38 -0.22 -9.28 0.82
CA VAL A 38 -0.38 -8.91 -0.58
C VAL A 38 -1.45 -7.84 -0.71
N VAL A 39 -1.21 -6.85 -1.57
CA VAL A 39 -2.21 -5.87 -1.99
C VAL A 39 -2.62 -6.16 -3.43
N LYS A 40 -3.93 -6.26 -3.67
CA LYS A 40 -4.50 -6.40 -5.01
C LYS A 40 -4.91 -5.03 -5.54
N VAL A 41 -4.41 -4.67 -6.72
CA VAL A 41 -4.74 -3.43 -7.42
C VAL A 41 -5.30 -3.77 -8.80
N THR A 42 -6.41 -3.15 -9.16
CA THR A 42 -6.98 -3.26 -10.50
C THR A 42 -6.50 -2.10 -11.35
N SER A 43 -5.79 -2.40 -12.44
CA SER A 43 -5.30 -1.40 -13.40
C SER A 43 -5.54 -1.90 -14.82
N ASN A 44 -6.13 -1.07 -15.68
CA ASN A 44 -6.39 -1.39 -17.09
C ASN A 44 -7.06 -2.78 -17.30
N LYS A 45 -8.09 -3.09 -16.49
CA LYS A 45 -8.84 -4.35 -16.48
C LYS A 45 -8.05 -5.60 -16.05
N LYS A 46 -6.81 -5.45 -15.59
CA LYS A 46 -6.01 -6.54 -15.03
C LYS A 46 -5.91 -6.40 -13.52
N GLU A 47 -6.00 -7.53 -12.82
CA GLU A 47 -5.76 -7.60 -11.39
C GLU A 47 -4.28 -7.94 -11.15
N ILE A 48 -3.61 -7.07 -10.39
CA ILE A 48 -2.18 -7.13 -10.12
C ILE A 48 -1.97 -7.29 -8.61
N LEU A 49 -1.07 -8.19 -8.22
CA LEU A 49 -0.72 -8.52 -6.85
C LEU A 49 0.66 -7.96 -6.51
N PHE A 50 0.73 -7.12 -5.48
CA PHE A 50 1.95 -6.56 -4.92
C PHE A 50 2.25 -7.19 -3.58
N TYR A 51 3.51 -7.60 -3.38
CA TYR A 51 3.97 -8.06 -2.07
C TYR A 51 4.14 -6.88 -1.12
N THR A 52 3.61 -7.00 0.09
CA THR A 52 3.81 -6.04 1.18
C THR A 52 4.94 -6.55 2.07
N ASP A 53 6.03 -5.79 2.13
CA ASP A 53 7.12 -6.10 3.05
C ASP A 53 6.67 -5.85 4.50
N PRO A 54 6.68 -6.88 5.37
CA PRO A 54 6.25 -6.75 6.75
C PRO A 54 7.10 -5.75 7.56
N ALA A 55 8.34 -5.46 7.14
CA ALA A 55 9.19 -4.45 7.80
C ALA A 55 8.59 -3.04 7.76
N TYR A 56 7.72 -2.74 6.78
CA TYR A 56 7.10 -1.43 6.59
C TYR A 56 5.61 -1.41 6.95
N LYS A 57 5.10 -2.47 7.59
CA LYS A 57 3.69 -2.58 7.94
C LYS A 57 3.37 -1.75 9.19
N LEU A 58 2.83 -0.55 8.99
CA LEU A 58 2.33 0.30 10.07
C LEU A 58 0.84 0.03 10.32
N LYS A 59 0.48 -0.35 11.56
CA LYS A 59 -0.92 -0.47 11.98
C LYS A 59 -1.41 0.86 12.53
N VAL A 60 -2.29 1.54 11.81
CA VAL A 60 -2.88 2.82 12.21
C VAL A 60 -4.36 2.60 12.54
N HIS A 61 -4.86 3.22 13.61
CA HIS A 61 -6.30 3.18 13.93
C HIS A 61 -7.13 3.87 12.83
N PRO A 62 -8.32 3.35 12.48
CA PRO A 62 -9.19 3.97 11.48
C PRO A 62 -9.45 5.47 11.73
N ASP A 63 -9.65 5.87 12.98
CA ASP A 63 -9.91 7.27 13.36
C ASP A 63 -8.75 8.21 13.03
N PHE A 64 -7.50 7.74 13.15
CA PHE A 64 -6.34 8.52 12.72
C PHE A 64 -6.28 8.63 11.21
N THR A 65 -6.65 7.57 10.49
CA THR A 65 -6.70 7.58 9.02
C THR A 65 -7.77 8.55 8.52
N GLU A 66 -8.94 8.57 9.16
CA GLU A 66 -10.02 9.50 8.82
C GLU A 66 -9.60 10.94 9.11
N SER A 67 -9.09 11.20 10.30
CA SER A 67 -8.59 12.52 10.72
C SER A 67 -7.49 13.02 9.78
N TRP A 68 -6.57 12.15 9.37
CA TRP A 68 -5.50 12.48 8.42
C TRP A 68 -6.05 12.88 7.05
N ARG A 69 -7.04 12.14 6.53
CA ARG A 69 -7.66 12.43 5.22
C ARG A 69 -8.49 13.71 5.21
N LYS A 70 -8.96 14.19 6.37
CA LYS A 70 -9.71 15.45 6.48
C LYS A 70 -8.84 16.69 6.25
N ILE A 71 -7.52 16.58 6.43
CA ILE A 71 -6.57 17.68 6.24
C ILE A 71 -6.08 17.62 4.79
N SER A 72 -6.59 18.52 3.93
CA SER A 72 -6.09 18.64 2.56
C SER A 72 -4.85 19.53 2.52
N VAL A 73 -3.77 19.00 1.95
CA VAL A 73 -2.57 19.75 1.58
C VAL A 73 -2.46 19.94 0.06
N GLU A 74 -3.47 19.49 -0.69
CA GLU A 74 -3.45 19.52 -2.15
C GLU A 74 -3.50 20.97 -2.65
N GLY A 75 -2.51 21.36 -3.47
CA GLY A 75 -2.39 22.71 -4.02
C GLY A 75 -1.85 23.76 -3.05
N LEU A 76 -1.45 23.37 -1.83
CA LEU A 76 -0.69 24.26 -0.95
C LEU A 76 0.76 24.37 -1.43
N ASP A 77 1.30 25.58 -1.38
CA ASP A 77 2.71 25.83 -1.65
C ASP A 77 3.56 25.32 -0.48
N ASP A 78 4.63 24.58 -0.78
CA ASP A 78 5.52 23.98 0.22
C ASP A 78 6.03 25.02 1.22
N LYS A 79 6.29 26.26 0.80
CA LYS A 79 6.74 27.34 1.70
C LYS A 79 5.68 27.69 2.74
N LYS A 80 4.40 27.69 2.34
CA LYS A 80 3.28 27.95 3.27
C LYS A 80 3.10 26.80 4.26
N ILE A 81 3.34 25.56 3.83
CA ILE A 81 3.34 24.40 4.73
C ILE A 81 4.45 24.57 5.78
N TRP A 82 5.66 24.94 5.35
CA TRP A 82 6.77 25.16 6.27
C TRP A 82 6.53 26.32 7.24
N GLU A 83 6.01 27.46 6.78
CA GLU A 83 5.64 28.59 7.65
C GLU A 83 4.55 28.23 8.67
N PHE A 84 3.61 27.36 8.30
CA PHE A 84 2.60 26.84 9.22
C PHE A 84 3.24 25.94 10.29
N LEU A 85 4.14 25.03 9.90
CA LEU A 85 4.85 24.14 10.83
C LEU A 85 5.75 24.91 11.79
N ASP A 86 6.45 25.95 11.30
CA ASP A 86 7.33 26.80 12.11
C ASP A 86 6.54 27.59 13.17
N LYS A 87 5.40 28.17 12.79
CA LYS A 87 4.50 28.87 13.72
C LYS A 87 3.94 27.96 14.83
N GLN A 88 3.80 26.66 14.58
CA GLN A 88 3.32 25.68 15.56
C GLN A 88 4.46 25.10 16.43
N GLY A 89 5.71 25.52 16.21
CA GLY A 89 6.86 25.11 17.04
C GLY A 89 7.47 23.75 16.69
N HIS A 90 7.27 23.24 15.46
CA HIS A 90 7.74 21.90 15.07
C HIS A 90 9.19 21.83 14.55
N TYR A 91 9.97 22.91 14.60
CA TYR A 91 11.42 22.86 14.37
C TYR A 91 12.18 22.79 15.70
N GLY A 92 12.27 21.59 16.24
CA GLY A 92 12.98 21.33 17.50
C GLY A 92 13.10 19.85 17.83
N LEU A 93 13.53 19.03 16.87
CA LEU A 93 14.07 17.68 17.08
C LEU A 93 15.26 17.45 16.16
#